data_AF-A0A1B4V670-F1
#
_entry.id   AF-A0A1B4V670-F1
#
_cell.length_a   1.000
_cell.length_b   1.000
_cell.length_c   1.000
_cell.angle_alpha   90.00
_cell.angle_beta   90.00
_cell.angle_gamma   90.00
#
_symmetry.space_group_name_H-M   'P 1'
#
loop_
_entity.id
_entity.type
_entity.pdbx_description
1 polymer ?
#
loop_
_entity_poly.entity_id
_entity_poly.type
_entity_poly.pdbx_seq_one_letter_code
_entity_poly.pdbx_strand_id
1 'polypeptide(L)'
;MTESGEAKMKKGCPDAGLPPTNVKCPQCRKGTLEVARGRFGPIYKCTDGCGYWLESRPTGAKCTYLRGRTKCGALMVRGTKTIPDRCSDKSCPNRNPHKLKNKVA
;
A
#
# COMPACT_ATOMS: atom_id res chain seq x y z
N MET A 1 25.77 5.16 28.48
CA MET A 1 24.77 4.10 28.75
C MET A 1 23.53 4.81 29.26
N THR A 2 22.36 4.42 28.76
CA THR A 2 20.98 4.92 29.02
C THR A 2 20.40 5.72 27.85
N GLU A 3 19.21 5.47 27.31
CA GLU A 3 18.21 4.41 27.43
C GLU A 3 17.47 4.40 26.09
N SER A 4 17.54 3.30 25.34
CA SER A 4 16.69 3.08 24.16
C SER A 4 15.26 2.88 24.65
N GLY A 5 14.45 3.94 24.54
CA GLY A 5 13.04 3.92 24.89
C GLY A 5 12.26 2.94 24.01
N GLU A 6 12.05 1.73 24.54
CA GLU A 6 11.16 0.74 23.95
C GLU A 6 9.72 1.25 23.97
N ALA A 7 9.21 1.60 22.78
CA ALA A 7 7.81 1.94 22.59
C ALA A 7 6.94 0.71 22.92
N LYS A 8 6.18 0.82 24.01
CA LYS A 8 5.27 -0.19 24.53
C LYS A 8 4.26 -0.65 23.48
N MET A 9 4.45 -1.88 22.99
CA MET A 9 3.51 -2.64 22.17
C MET A 9 2.31 -3.04 23.04
N LYS A 10 1.19 -2.31 22.94
CA LYS A 10 -0.07 -2.67 23.61
C LYS A 10 -0.78 -3.81 22.85
N LYS A 11 -1.13 -4.85 23.59
CA LYS A 11 -1.88 -6.05 23.16
C LYS A 11 -3.28 -5.72 22.62
N GLY A 12 -3.68 -6.39 21.53
CA GLY A 12 -5.09 -6.59 21.18
C GLY A 12 -5.32 -6.96 19.72
N CYS A 13 -6.11 -8.03 19.50
CA CYS A 13 -6.64 -8.64 18.25
C CYS A 13 -5.74 -9.66 17.49
N PRO A 14 -6.26 -10.83 17.09
CA PRO A 14 -5.49 -11.91 16.45
C PRO A 14 -4.99 -11.57 15.02
N ASP A 15 -5.27 -10.35 14.54
CA ASP A 15 -4.78 -9.78 13.29
C ASP A 15 -3.68 -8.70 13.54
N ALA A 16 -3.30 -8.45 14.80
CA ALA A 16 -2.35 -7.42 15.28
C ALA A 16 -0.86 -7.79 15.15
N GLY A 17 -0.53 -8.78 14.32
CA GLY A 17 0.86 -9.17 14.02
C GLY A 17 1.45 -8.45 12.80
N LEU A 18 0.63 -7.72 12.02
CA LEU A 18 1.12 -6.99 10.86
C LEU A 18 1.65 -5.61 11.27
N PRO A 19 2.93 -5.29 11.00
CA PRO A 19 3.48 -4.00 11.40
C PRO A 19 2.71 -2.87 10.71
N PRO A 20 2.47 -1.75 11.42
CA PRO A 20 1.79 -0.59 10.86
C PRO A 20 2.48 -0.17 9.57
N THR A 21 1.71 0.22 8.57
CA THR A 21 2.31 0.51 7.27
C THR A 21 3.08 1.82 7.28
N ASN A 22 2.73 2.75 8.18
CA ASN A 22 3.26 4.12 8.25
C ASN A 22 3.17 4.88 6.91
N VAL A 23 2.35 4.41 5.97
CA VAL A 23 2.16 5.03 4.67
C VAL A 23 1.08 6.10 4.78
N LYS A 24 1.42 7.34 4.41
CA LYS A 24 0.45 8.45 4.37
C LYS A 24 -0.61 8.19 3.30
N CYS A 25 -1.85 8.58 3.59
CA CYS A 25 -2.94 8.51 2.63
C CYS A 25 -2.64 9.44 1.43
N PRO A 26 -2.66 8.94 0.19
CA PRO A 26 -2.40 9.77 -0.99
C PRO A 26 -3.55 10.75 -1.29
N GLN A 27 -4.76 10.50 -0.76
CA GLN A 27 -5.94 11.35 -0.97
C GLN A 27 -5.96 12.53 0.01
N CYS A 28 -6.02 12.27 1.32
CA CYS A 28 -6.13 13.35 2.31
C CYS A 28 -4.78 13.86 2.83
N ARG A 29 -3.69 13.11 2.70
CA ARG A 29 -2.33 13.40 3.23
C ARG A 29 -2.23 13.64 4.74
N LYS A 30 -3.36 13.58 5.47
CA LYS A 30 -3.47 13.77 6.91
C LYS A 30 -3.35 12.43 7.65
N GLY A 31 -4.14 11.44 7.23
CA GLY A 31 -4.15 10.11 7.82
C GLY A 31 -3.08 9.16 7.28
N THR A 32 -2.90 8.05 7.97
CA THR A 32 -2.07 6.91 7.58
C THR A 32 -2.94 5.72 7.20
N LEU A 33 -2.37 4.76 6.47
CA LEU A 33 -3.06 3.53 6.10
C LEU A 33 -2.84 2.48 7.19
N GLU A 34 -3.91 2.12 7.88
CA GLU A 34 -3.89 1.08 8.92
C GLU A 34 -4.55 -0.19 8.43
N VAL A 35 -4.05 -1.32 8.95
CA VAL A 35 -4.64 -2.62 8.67
C VAL A 35 -5.98 -2.75 9.37
N ALA A 36 -6.99 -3.17 8.65
CA ALA A 36 -8.31 -3.48 9.15
C ALA A 36 -8.77 -4.83 8.61
N ARG A 37 -9.65 -5.50 9.34
CA ARG A 37 -10.16 -6.82 8.97
C ARG A 37 -11.29 -6.68 7.95
N GLY A 38 -11.06 -7.18 6.73
CA GLY A 38 -12.08 -7.30 5.70
C GLY A 38 -12.59 -8.74 5.59
N ARG A 39 -13.68 -8.94 4.83
CA ARG A 39 -14.25 -10.27 4.55
C ARG A 39 -13.30 -11.21 3.80
N PHE A 40 -12.50 -10.65 2.89
CA PHE A 40 -11.60 -11.41 2.01
C PHE A 40 -10.14 -11.40 2.47
N GLY A 41 -9.84 -10.83 3.65
CA GLY A 41 -8.50 -10.66 4.18
C GLY A 41 -8.24 -9.27 4.76
N PRO A 42 -6.99 -8.95 5.14
CA PRO A 42 -6.63 -7.65 5.68
C PRO A 42 -6.75 -6.57 4.59
N ILE A 43 -7.53 -5.54 4.89
CA ILE A 43 -7.65 -4.33 4.09
C ILE A 43 -6.84 -3.22 4.74
N TYR A 44 -6.49 -2.18 3.98
CA TYR A 44 -5.72 -1.04 4.48
C TYR A 44 -6.54 0.21 4.28
N LYS A 45 -7.09 0.77 5.36
CA LYS A 45 -7.97 1.93 5.32
C LYS A 45 -7.29 3.16 5.89
N CYS A 46 -7.67 4.33 5.39
CA CYS A 46 -7.22 5.60 5.97
C CYS A 46 -7.79 5.78 7.38
N THR A 47 -6.94 6.22 8.32
CA THR A 47 -7.33 6.54 9.71
C THR A 47 -8.21 7.77 9.82
N ASP A 48 -8.06 8.72 8.91
CA ASP A 48 -8.72 10.04 8.92
C ASP A 48 -10.12 10.01 8.27
N GLY A 49 -10.68 8.82 7.98
CA GLY A 49 -12.07 8.69 7.53
C GLY A 49 -12.37 9.14 6.09
N CYS A 50 -11.36 9.50 5.28
CA CYS A 50 -11.54 9.98 3.89
C CYS A 50 -12.09 8.94 2.89
N GLY A 51 -12.53 7.77 3.35
CA GLY A 51 -13.07 6.69 2.50
C GLY A 51 -12.03 5.99 1.62
N TYR A 52 -10.75 6.37 1.67
CA TYR A 52 -9.71 5.69 0.90
C TYR A 52 -9.28 4.38 1.57
N TRP A 53 -9.33 3.29 0.81
CA TRP A 53 -8.94 1.96 1.26
C TRP A 53 -8.26 1.16 0.14
N LEU A 54 -7.48 0.15 0.53
CA LEU A 54 -6.76 -0.76 -0.36
C LEU A 54 -6.97 -2.20 0.07
N GLU A 55 -7.02 -3.10 -0.90
CA GLU A 55 -7.14 -4.55 -0.68
C GLU A 55 -5.80 -5.21 -0.33
N SER A 56 -4.69 -4.50 -0.48
CA SER A 56 -3.33 -5.08 -0.36
C SER A 56 -2.39 -4.11 0.33
N ARG A 57 -1.33 -4.65 0.93
CA ARG A 57 -0.39 -3.87 1.76
C ARG A 57 0.25 -2.75 0.94
N PRO A 58 0.09 -1.47 1.32
CA PRO A 58 0.77 -0.38 0.64
C PRO A 58 2.27 -0.44 0.90
N THR A 59 3.07 -0.15 -0.13
CA THR A 59 4.54 -0.10 0.00
C THR A 59 5.06 1.30 0.30
N GLY A 60 4.23 2.32 0.11
CA GLY A 60 4.62 3.74 0.22
C GLY A 60 5.25 4.30 -1.06
N ALA A 61 5.66 3.43 -2.00
CA ALA A 61 6.17 3.86 -3.29
C ALA A 61 5.05 4.38 -4.19
N LYS A 62 5.38 5.36 -5.04
CA LYS A 62 4.48 5.84 -6.10
C LYS A 62 4.83 5.16 -7.41
N CYS A 63 3.82 4.80 -8.18
CA CYS A 63 3.97 4.20 -9.48
C CYS A 63 4.65 5.19 -10.44
N THR A 64 5.82 4.79 -10.95
CA THR A 64 6.64 5.56 -11.89
C THR A 64 6.27 5.33 -13.36
N TYR A 65 5.37 4.36 -13.62
CA TYR A 65 4.98 4.00 -14.98
C TYR A 65 4.34 5.18 -15.72
N LEU A 66 4.75 5.38 -16.97
CA LEU A 66 4.25 6.43 -17.85
C LEU A 66 2.96 5.96 -18.53
N ARG A 67 1.87 6.71 -18.31
CA ARG A 67 0.63 6.59 -19.07
C ARG A 67 0.66 7.66 -20.15
N GLY A 68 1.15 7.32 -21.33
CA GLY A 68 1.44 8.30 -22.37
C GLY A 68 2.61 9.20 -21.94
N ARG A 69 2.36 10.51 -21.74
CA ARG A 69 3.37 11.50 -21.32
C ARG A 69 3.40 11.78 -19.81
N THR A 70 2.49 11.18 -19.03
CA THR A 70 2.31 11.51 -17.61
C THR A 70 2.65 10.31 -16.72
N LYS A 71 3.38 10.55 -15.63
CA LYS A 71 3.63 9.52 -14.60
C LYS A 71 2.32 9.19 -13.89
N CYS A 72 2.07 7.89 -13.68
CA CYS A 72 0.88 7.42 -12.99
C CYS A 72 0.71 8.02 -11.59
N GLY A 73 1.76 8.02 -10.76
CA GLY A 73 1.73 8.64 -9.42
C GLY A 73 0.87 7.94 -8.37
N ALA A 74 0.09 6.92 -8.74
CA ALA A 74 -0.73 6.14 -7.82
C ALA A 74 0.13 5.32 -6.85
N LEU A 75 -0.42 5.00 -5.68
CA LEU A 75 0.30 4.25 -4.66
C LEU A 75 0.56 2.80 -5.13
N MET A 76 1.75 2.28 -4.85
CA MET A 76 2.07 0.88 -5.11
C MET A 76 1.68 0.01 -3.92
N VAL A 77 1.27 -1.21 -4.22
CA VAL A 77 0.84 -2.22 -3.26
C VAL A 77 1.58 -3.52 -3.50
N ARG A 78 1.76 -4.30 -2.42
CA ARG A 78 2.25 -5.66 -2.48
C ARG A 78 1.30 -6.50 -3.33
N GLY A 79 1.87 -7.25 -4.27
CA GLY A 79 1.15 -8.15 -5.15
C GLY A 79 1.27 -9.61 -4.69
N THR A 80 1.45 -10.50 -5.65
CA THR A 80 1.51 -11.96 -5.44
C THR A 80 2.97 -12.44 -5.45
N LYS A 81 3.19 -13.74 -5.19
CA LYS A 81 4.52 -14.38 -5.28
C LYS A 81 5.26 -14.08 -6.59
N THR A 82 4.53 -13.97 -7.70
CA THR A 82 5.11 -13.72 -9.04
C THR A 82 5.26 -12.25 -9.39
N ILE A 83 4.51 -11.35 -8.73
CA ILE A 83 4.60 -9.90 -8.91
C ILE A 83 4.64 -9.27 -7.52
N PRO A 84 5.84 -9.06 -6.95
CA PRO A 84 5.97 -8.60 -5.57
C PRO A 84 5.32 -7.24 -5.32
N ASP A 85 5.41 -6.32 -6.29
CA ASP A 85 4.86 -4.98 -6.21
C ASP A 85 4.12 -4.61 -7.51
N ARG A 86 2.94 -4.00 -7.38
CA ARG A 86 2.12 -3.54 -8.51
C ARG A 86 1.41 -2.23 -8.20
N CYS A 87 0.94 -1.54 -9.24
CA CYS A 87 0.14 -0.34 -9.07
C CYS A 87 -1.25 -0.65 -8.49
N SER A 88 -1.73 0.18 -7.54
CA SER A 88 -3.08 0.06 -6.98
C SER A 88 -4.19 0.43 -7.98
N ASP A 89 -3.92 1.39 -8.86
CA ASP A 89 -4.92 1.90 -9.80
C ASP A 89 -5.25 0.89 -10.91
N LYS A 90 -6.55 0.59 -11.06
CA LYS A 90 -7.12 -0.36 -12.04
C LYS A 90 -6.87 0.04 -13.49
N SER A 91 -6.74 1.34 -13.77
CA SER A 91 -6.47 1.87 -15.11
C SER A 91 -4.98 1.80 -15.50
N CYS A 92 -4.09 1.47 -14.56
CA CYS A 92 -2.66 1.42 -14.84
C CYS A 92 -2.27 0.16 -15.60
N PRO A 93 -1.50 0.26 -16.71
CA PRO A 93 -0.89 -0.92 -17.31
C PRO A 93 0.06 -1.63 -16.32
N ASN A 94 0.74 -0.85 -15.46
CA ASN A 94 1.58 -1.37 -14.37
C ASN A 94 0.79 -1.94 -13.16
N ARG A 95 -0.53 -2.03 -13.23
CA ARG A 95 -1.28 -2.91 -12.32
C ARG A 95 -1.01 -4.38 -12.64
N ASN A 96 -0.75 -4.66 -13.90
CA ASN A 96 -0.37 -5.96 -14.37
C ASN A 96 0.98 -5.90 -15.12
N PRO A 97 2.10 -5.80 -14.39
CA PRO A 97 3.42 -5.71 -15.00
C PRO A 97 3.80 -6.95 -15.84
N HIS A 98 3.23 -8.14 -15.58
CA HIS A 98 3.52 -9.31 -16.43
C HIS A 98 3.00 -9.14 -17.86
N LYS A 99 1.92 -8.37 -18.06
CA LYS A 99 1.41 -8.07 -19.41
C LYS A 99 2.26 -7.04 -20.17
N LEU A 100 3.21 -6.39 -19.51
CA LEU A 100 4.05 -5.35 -20.10
C LEU A 100 5.32 -5.91 -20.76
N LYS A 101 5.65 -7.19 -20.57
CA LYS A 101 6.89 -7.83 -21.00
C LYS A 101 7.13 -7.91 -22.52
N ASN A 102 6.25 -7.34 -23.35
CA ASN A 102 6.43 -7.25 -24.81
C ASN A 102 6.56 -5.80 -25.34
N LYS A 103 6.89 -4.81 -24.49
CA LYS A 103 7.09 -3.42 -24.95
C LYS A 103 8.35 -2.77 -24.39
N VAL A 104 9.47 -3.49 -24.47
CA VAL A 104 10.79 -2.87 -24.43
C VAL A 104 11.42 -3.17 -25.79
N ALA A 105 11.22 -2.23 -26.72
CA ALA A 105 12.05 -2.01 -27.89
C ALA A 105 12.65 -0.61 -27.72
#